data_AF-A0A395IT42-F1
#
_entry.id   AF-A0A395IT42-F1
#
_cell.length_a   1.000
_cell.length_b   1.000
_cell.length_c   1.000
_cell.angle_alpha   90.00
_cell.angle_beta   90.00
_cell.angle_gamma   90.00
#
_symmetry.space_group_name_H-M   'P 1'
#
loop_
_entity.id
_entity.type
_entity.pdbx_description
1 polymer ?
#
loop_
_entity_poly.entity_id
_entity_poly.type
_entity_poly.pdbx_seq_one_letter_code
_entity_poly.pdbx_strand_id
1 'polypeptide(L)'
;MPAQFIPRKSGRHRIACIALYRALLEQCLRVPIPAELQPKGPIHPLKHLIRKQFRRNVREHSPRIVVAALKMGYENEKLIRTAGDGDPRSRSQIYELLRYRKNVAAASALVPQPPKPKIRYPEAIPGAPKLLEVRPLPFEKLSGPRHVPKFAKAMVSNFLRIQKPQSPYLSRVLRDKIDTRQKRTDSRERIEYLEEIAIAENTWEDIVEDHLEDEGLSVDKWNLKQPGLGWGVGLWEKDLQFADAFVRNLMTNESRKVVELSKIQLELVDKEKELWRQERGQRRHEKKQAKLEEKLLAEHNITPDLGV
;
A
#
# COMPACT_ATOMS: atom_id res chain seq x y z
N MET A 1 -16.28 25.06 9.05
CA MET A 1 -16.37 24.23 7.82
C MET A 1 -17.42 23.15 8.09
N PRO A 2 -18.52 23.04 7.32
CA PRO A 2 -19.49 21.97 7.55
C PRO A 2 -18.81 20.61 7.37
N ALA A 3 -19.04 19.69 8.32
CA ALA A 3 -18.43 18.37 8.30
C ALA A 3 -18.83 17.61 7.03
N GLN A 4 -17.86 17.32 6.17
CA GLN A 4 -18.09 16.55 4.96
C GLN A 4 -18.57 15.15 5.36
N PHE A 5 -19.78 14.78 4.95
CA PHE A 5 -20.31 13.43 5.19
C PHE A 5 -19.42 12.42 4.47
N ILE A 6 -18.70 11.60 5.23
CA ILE A 6 -17.91 10.49 4.71
C ILE A 6 -18.74 9.22 4.97
N PRO A 7 -19.37 8.62 3.94
CA PRO A 7 -20.29 7.49 4.11
C PRO A 7 -19.69 6.33 4.91
N ARG A 8 -18.41 6.03 4.66
CA ARG A 8 -17.69 4.93 5.32
C ARG A 8 -17.48 5.14 6.83
N LYS A 9 -17.47 6.39 7.31
CA LYS A 9 -17.38 6.73 8.74
C LYS A 9 -18.75 6.78 9.43
N SER A 10 -19.85 6.74 8.67
CA SER A 10 -21.19 6.74 9.24
C SER A 10 -21.66 5.31 9.56
N GLY A 11 -21.82 5.00 10.84
CA GLY A 11 -22.36 3.71 11.30
C GLY A 11 -23.71 3.37 10.68
N ARG A 12 -24.65 4.33 10.67
CA ARG A 12 -25.99 4.18 10.07
C ARG A 12 -25.93 3.77 8.58
N HIS A 13 -25.05 4.42 7.82
CA HIS A 13 -24.85 4.09 6.41
C HIS A 13 -24.32 2.67 6.21
N ARG A 14 -23.33 2.25 7.01
CA ARG A 14 -22.77 0.89 6.94
C ARG A 14 -23.84 -0.16 7.23
N ILE A 15 -24.63 0.02 8.30
CA ILE A 15 -25.70 -0.90 8.67
C ILE A 15 -26.73 -1.02 7.53
N ALA A 16 -27.19 0.11 6.98
CA ALA A 16 -28.13 0.11 5.87
C ALA A 16 -27.58 -0.62 4.63
N CYS A 17 -26.31 -0.40 4.28
CA CYS A 17 -25.67 -1.10 3.16
C CYS A 17 -25.52 -2.59 3.41
N ILE A 18 -25.17 -3.01 4.62
CA ILE A 18 -25.05 -4.42 5.00
C ILE A 18 -26.41 -5.10 4.96
N ALA A 19 -27.46 -4.46 5.50
CA ALA A 19 -28.83 -4.97 5.47
C ALA A 19 -29.32 -5.15 4.03
N LEU A 20 -29.16 -4.14 3.18
CA LEU A 20 -29.51 -4.22 1.76
C LEU A 20 -28.71 -5.29 1.02
N TYR A 21 -27.41 -5.40 1.30
CA TYR A 21 -26.56 -6.43 0.70
C TYR A 21 -27.03 -7.85 1.09
N ARG A 22 -27.34 -8.09 2.37
CA ARG A 22 -27.85 -9.38 2.85
C ARG A 22 -29.21 -9.71 2.21
N ALA A 23 -30.15 -8.76 2.23
CA ALA A 23 -31.47 -8.91 1.63
C ALA A 23 -31.38 -9.28 0.13
N LEU A 24 -30.56 -8.56 -0.63
CA LEU A 24 -30.33 -8.85 -2.05
C LEU A 24 -29.77 -10.26 -2.28
N LEU A 25 -28.83 -10.71 -1.44
CA LEU A 25 -28.22 -12.03 -1.57
C LEU A 25 -29.19 -13.17 -1.25
N GLU A 26 -30.04 -12.99 -0.25
CA GLU A 26 -31.07 -13.96 0.15
C GLU A 26 -32.13 -14.10 -0.94
N GLN A 27 -32.67 -12.97 -1.43
CA GLN A 27 -33.72 -13.00 -2.46
C GLN A 27 -33.22 -13.56 -3.80
N CYS A 28 -31.93 -13.40 -4.12
CA CYS A 28 -31.36 -13.95 -5.36
C CYS A 28 -31.50 -15.46 -5.51
N LEU A 29 -31.48 -16.23 -4.41
CA LEU A 29 -31.56 -17.68 -4.46
C LEU A 29 -32.97 -18.18 -4.79
N ARG A 30 -33.99 -17.33 -4.60
CA ARG A 30 -35.40 -17.65 -4.89
C ARG A 30 -35.75 -17.51 -6.37
N VAL A 31 -34.92 -16.80 -7.15
CA VAL A 31 -35.18 -16.60 -8.59
C VAL A 31 -34.71 -17.83 -9.37
N PRO A 32 -35.61 -18.57 -10.04
CA PRO A 32 -35.21 -19.71 -10.86
C PRO A 32 -34.40 -19.21 -12.07
N ILE A 33 -33.24 -19.81 -12.34
CA ILE A 33 -32.41 -19.45 -13.49
C ILE A 33 -32.38 -20.59 -14.50
N PRO A 34 -32.80 -20.33 -15.77
CA PRO A 34 -32.71 -21.30 -16.85
C PRO A 34 -31.28 -21.82 -17.05
N ALA A 35 -31.13 -23.10 -17.38
CA ALA A 35 -29.83 -23.77 -17.54
C ALA A 35 -28.89 -23.02 -18.51
N GLU A 36 -29.44 -22.42 -19.58
CA GLU A 36 -28.68 -21.62 -20.56
C GLU A 36 -27.95 -20.41 -19.97
N LEU A 37 -28.48 -19.85 -18.88
CA LEU A 37 -27.99 -18.64 -18.21
C LEU A 37 -27.20 -18.96 -16.94
N GLN A 38 -27.08 -20.25 -16.59
CA GLN A 38 -26.25 -20.64 -15.47
C GLN A 38 -24.76 -20.43 -15.79
N PRO A 39 -23.99 -19.84 -14.87
CA PRO A 39 -22.57 -19.63 -15.06
C PRO A 39 -21.83 -20.97 -15.04
N LYS A 40 -20.68 -21.06 -15.74
CA LYS A 40 -19.79 -22.24 -15.70
C LYS A 40 -19.14 -22.50 -14.32
N GLY A 41 -19.47 -21.73 -13.29
CA GLY A 41 -18.84 -21.78 -11.97
C GLY A 41 -19.86 -21.97 -10.84
N PRO A 42 -19.39 -22.24 -9.60
CA PRO A 42 -20.24 -22.67 -8.49
C PRO A 42 -21.09 -21.55 -7.86
N ILE A 43 -20.99 -20.31 -8.36
CA ILE A 43 -21.63 -19.14 -7.74
C ILE A 43 -22.80 -18.68 -8.62
N HIS A 44 -23.98 -18.54 -8.00
CA HIS A 44 -25.17 -17.96 -8.64
C HIS A 44 -24.86 -16.62 -9.35
N PRO A 45 -25.30 -16.41 -10.60
CA PRO A 45 -24.85 -15.28 -11.42
C PRO A 45 -25.31 -13.93 -10.83
N LEU A 46 -26.53 -13.85 -10.27
CA LEU A 46 -27.01 -12.63 -9.60
C LEU A 46 -26.18 -12.31 -8.35
N LYS A 47 -25.81 -13.33 -7.58
CA LYS A 47 -24.94 -13.19 -6.39
C LYS A 47 -23.57 -12.65 -6.78
N HIS A 48 -23.02 -13.09 -7.91
CA HIS A 48 -21.77 -12.55 -8.44
C HIS A 48 -21.91 -11.07 -8.84
N LEU A 49 -22.98 -10.70 -9.53
CA LEU A 49 -23.23 -9.31 -9.95
C LEU A 49 -23.40 -8.36 -8.78
N ILE A 50 -24.19 -8.73 -7.77
CA ILE A 50 -24.38 -7.92 -6.55
C ILE A 50 -23.03 -7.73 -5.84
N ARG A 51 -22.29 -8.82 -5.60
CA ARG A 51 -20.95 -8.75 -4.98
C ARG A 51 -20.03 -7.82 -5.74
N LYS A 52 -19.99 -7.92 -7.07
CA LYS A 52 -19.18 -7.06 -7.93
C LYS A 52 -19.60 -5.59 -7.82
N GLN A 53 -20.90 -5.32 -7.79
CA GLN A 53 -21.44 -3.97 -7.74
C GLN A 53 -21.18 -3.28 -6.39
N PHE A 54 -21.36 -3.98 -5.27
CA PHE A 54 -21.01 -3.46 -3.95
C PHE A 54 -19.51 -3.20 -3.83
N ARG A 55 -18.65 -4.11 -4.32
CA ARG A 55 -17.19 -3.92 -4.33
C ARG A 55 -16.77 -2.68 -5.13
N ARG A 56 -17.41 -2.43 -6.27
CA ARG A 56 -17.15 -1.23 -7.10
C ARG A 56 -17.41 0.05 -6.30
N ASN A 57 -18.48 0.07 -5.51
CA ASN A 57 -18.94 1.26 -4.82
C ASN A 57 -18.29 1.48 -3.43
N VAL A 58 -17.37 0.61 -2.97
CA VAL A 58 -16.75 0.70 -1.62
C VAL A 58 -16.01 2.02 -1.38
N ARG A 59 -15.39 2.57 -2.43
CA ARG A 59 -14.57 3.80 -2.35
C ARG A 59 -15.34 5.06 -2.75
N GLU A 60 -16.65 4.96 -2.93
CA GLU A 60 -17.47 6.11 -3.30
C GLU A 60 -17.74 6.99 -2.06
N HIS A 61 -17.40 8.27 -2.18
CA HIS A 61 -17.54 9.24 -1.09
C HIS A 61 -18.59 10.33 -1.39
N SER A 62 -19.08 10.41 -2.62
CA SER A 62 -20.06 11.41 -3.03
C SER A 62 -21.46 11.05 -2.50
N PRO A 63 -22.10 11.90 -1.67
CA PRO A 63 -23.43 11.62 -1.14
C PRO A 63 -24.48 11.41 -2.23
N ARG A 64 -24.38 12.16 -3.34
CA ARG A 64 -25.30 12.02 -4.49
C ARG A 64 -25.22 10.64 -5.13
N ILE A 65 -23.99 10.14 -5.33
CA ILE A 65 -23.75 8.82 -5.93
C ILE A 65 -24.23 7.72 -4.97
N VAL A 66 -23.95 7.87 -3.67
CA VAL A 66 -24.38 6.91 -2.65
C VAL A 66 -25.90 6.81 -2.56
N VAL A 67 -26.60 7.94 -2.50
CA VAL A 67 -28.07 7.97 -2.43
C VAL A 67 -28.68 7.37 -3.70
N ALA A 68 -28.18 7.75 -4.89
CA ALA A 68 -28.63 7.18 -6.14
C ALA A 68 -28.40 5.66 -6.19
N ALA A 69 -27.23 5.19 -5.76
CA ALA A 69 -26.91 3.77 -5.72
C ALA A 69 -27.79 2.98 -4.74
N LEU A 70 -28.09 3.54 -3.56
CA LEU A 70 -28.99 2.92 -2.59
C LEU A 70 -30.41 2.83 -3.13
N LYS A 71 -30.93 3.91 -3.74
CA LYS A 71 -32.25 3.92 -4.38
C LYS A 71 -32.37 2.82 -5.44
N MET A 72 -31.39 2.74 -6.35
CA MET A 72 -31.32 1.67 -7.34
C MET A 72 -31.22 0.28 -6.67
N GLY A 73 -30.50 0.17 -5.54
CA GLY A 73 -30.38 -1.07 -4.79
C GLY A 73 -31.71 -1.56 -4.24
N TYR A 74 -32.54 -0.68 -3.66
CA TYR A 74 -33.88 -1.01 -3.18
C TYR A 74 -34.85 -1.35 -4.35
N GLU A 75 -34.75 -0.64 -5.47
CA GLU A 75 -35.53 -0.95 -6.68
C GLU A 75 -35.18 -2.34 -7.22
N ASN A 76 -33.87 -2.67 -7.27
CA ASN A 76 -33.41 -3.99 -7.69
C ASN A 76 -33.83 -5.09 -6.69
N GLU A 77 -33.84 -4.79 -5.39
CA GLU A 77 -34.31 -5.73 -4.38
C GLU A 77 -35.80 -6.06 -4.59
N LYS A 78 -36.63 -5.05 -4.82
CA LYS A 78 -38.05 -5.23 -5.18
C LYS A 78 -38.22 -6.06 -6.46
N LEU A 79 -37.41 -5.79 -7.48
CA LEU A 79 -37.42 -6.54 -8.74
C LEU A 79 -37.08 -8.02 -8.53
N ILE A 80 -36.03 -8.32 -7.76
CA ILE A 80 -35.59 -9.70 -7.47
C ILE A 80 -36.64 -10.42 -6.62
N ARG A 81 -37.21 -9.75 -5.62
CA ARG A 81 -38.25 -10.32 -4.77
C ARG A 81 -39.48 -10.70 -5.59
N THR A 82 -40.01 -9.77 -6.39
CA THR A 82 -41.17 -10.03 -7.26
C THR A 82 -40.90 -11.13 -8.30
N ALA A 83 -39.69 -11.18 -8.85
CA ALA A 83 -39.28 -12.28 -9.72
C ALA A 83 -39.21 -13.63 -8.98
N GLY A 84 -38.78 -13.64 -7.72
CA GLY A 84 -38.80 -14.83 -6.87
C GLY A 84 -40.23 -15.31 -6.59
N ASP A 85 -41.15 -14.38 -6.31
CA ASP A 85 -42.55 -14.66 -5.98
C ASP A 85 -43.39 -15.15 -7.17
N GLY A 86 -42.89 -15.05 -8.40
CA GLY A 86 -43.54 -15.64 -9.58
C GLY A 86 -43.79 -14.71 -10.75
N ASP A 87 -43.51 -13.40 -10.61
CA ASP A 87 -43.88 -12.44 -11.66
C ASP A 87 -43.08 -12.66 -12.96
N PRO A 88 -43.74 -12.95 -14.10
CA PRO A 88 -43.06 -13.24 -15.35
C PRO A 88 -42.36 -12.01 -15.96
N ARG A 89 -42.86 -10.79 -15.70
CA ARG A 89 -42.25 -9.55 -16.23
C ARG A 89 -40.91 -9.27 -15.56
N SER A 90 -40.88 -9.28 -14.23
CA SER A 90 -39.64 -9.13 -13.46
C SER A 90 -38.61 -10.22 -13.80
N ARG A 91 -39.05 -11.47 -13.97
CA ARG A 91 -38.16 -12.56 -14.42
C ARG A 91 -37.55 -12.31 -15.79
N SER A 92 -38.36 -11.87 -16.76
CA SER A 92 -37.90 -11.59 -18.12
C SER A 92 -36.84 -10.50 -18.14
N GLN A 93 -37.03 -9.42 -17.38
CA GLN A 93 -36.04 -8.35 -17.25
C GLN A 93 -34.70 -8.85 -16.70
N ILE A 94 -34.74 -9.73 -15.68
CA ILE A 94 -33.52 -10.34 -15.12
C ILE A 94 -32.82 -11.22 -16.16
N TYR A 95 -33.57 -12.03 -16.90
CA TYR A 95 -33.00 -12.91 -17.93
C TYR A 95 -32.39 -12.13 -19.09
N GLU A 96 -33.01 -11.05 -19.54
CA GLU A 96 -32.45 -10.14 -20.55
C GLU A 96 -31.13 -9.54 -20.10
N LEU A 97 -31.04 -9.06 -18.85
CA LEU A 97 -29.80 -8.54 -18.28
C LEU A 97 -28.69 -9.62 -18.23
N LEU A 98 -29.03 -10.84 -17.84
CA LEU A 98 -28.08 -11.95 -17.80
C LEU A 98 -27.60 -12.33 -19.20
N ARG A 99 -28.50 -12.38 -20.20
CA ARG A 99 -28.15 -12.61 -21.61
C ARG A 99 -27.21 -11.52 -22.13
N TYR A 100 -27.56 -10.25 -21.92
CA TYR A 100 -26.71 -9.13 -22.33
C TYR A 100 -25.30 -9.24 -21.73
N ARG A 101 -25.19 -9.55 -20.43
CA ARG A 101 -23.89 -9.70 -19.76
C ARG A 101 -23.09 -10.88 -20.30
N LYS A 102 -23.72 -12.01 -20.57
CA LYS A 102 -23.08 -13.18 -21.17
C LYS A 102 -22.51 -12.82 -22.55
N ASN A 103 -23.27 -12.09 -23.36
CA ASN A 103 -22.84 -11.66 -24.70
C ASN A 103 -21.64 -10.69 -24.63
N VAL A 104 -21.68 -9.71 -23.74
CA VAL A 104 -20.55 -8.77 -23.51
C VAL A 104 -19.30 -9.52 -23.05
N ALA A 105 -19.44 -10.49 -22.14
CA ALA A 105 -18.32 -11.29 -21.67
C ALA A 105 -17.72 -12.16 -22.78
N ALA A 106 -18.56 -12.76 -23.63
CA ALA A 106 -18.12 -13.53 -24.79
C ALA A 106 -17.37 -12.65 -25.80
N ALA A 107 -17.92 -11.47 -26.13
CA ALA A 107 -17.26 -10.52 -27.02
C ALA A 107 -15.91 -10.05 -26.47
N SER A 108 -15.81 -9.77 -25.17
CA SER A 108 -14.56 -9.36 -24.53
C SER A 108 -13.51 -10.47 -24.50
N ALA A 109 -13.92 -11.74 -24.47
CA ALA A 109 -13.00 -12.89 -24.47
C ALA A 109 -12.36 -13.13 -25.85
N LEU A 110 -12.97 -12.64 -26.93
CA LEU A 110 -12.43 -12.72 -28.29
C LEU A 110 -11.30 -11.71 -28.54
N VAL A 111 -11.17 -10.68 -27.69
CA VAL A 111 -10.10 -9.68 -27.81
C VAL A 111 -8.85 -10.20 -27.10
N PRO A 112 -7.75 -10.49 -27.82
CA PRO A 112 -6.51 -10.93 -27.19
C PRO A 112 -5.97 -9.83 -26.28
N GLN A 113 -5.83 -10.13 -24.99
CA GLN A 113 -5.23 -9.18 -24.05
C GLN A 113 -3.70 -9.17 -24.25
N PRO A 114 -3.06 -7.99 -24.27
CA PRO A 114 -1.61 -7.92 -24.35
C PRO A 114 -1.00 -8.67 -23.15
N PRO A 115 0.08 -9.45 -23.35
CA PRO A 115 0.73 -10.13 -22.24
C PRO A 115 1.19 -9.09 -21.22
N LYS A 116 0.80 -9.28 -19.95
CA LYS A 116 1.24 -8.37 -18.88
C LYS A 116 2.78 -8.42 -18.82
N PRO A 117 3.49 -7.28 -18.94
CA PRO A 117 4.94 -7.28 -18.88
C PRO A 117 5.38 -7.81 -17.51
N LYS A 118 6.23 -8.84 -17.50
CA LYS A 118 6.87 -9.33 -16.27
C LYS A 118 7.91 -8.31 -15.84
N ILE A 119 7.56 -7.41 -14.93
CA ILE A 119 8.51 -6.46 -14.35
C ILE A 119 9.51 -7.26 -13.52
N ARG A 120 10.73 -7.45 -14.04
CA ARG A 120 11.84 -8.03 -13.26
C ARG A 120 12.50 -6.93 -12.48
N TYR A 121 12.42 -7.06 -11.17
CA TYR A 121 13.07 -6.18 -10.24
C TYR A 121 14.51 -6.65 -10.01
N PRO A 122 15.53 -5.76 -10.02
CA PRO A 122 16.89 -6.16 -9.72
C PRO A 122 16.98 -6.71 -8.30
N GLU A 123 17.58 -7.88 -8.19
CA GLU A 123 17.87 -8.53 -6.91
C GLU A 123 19.20 -8.05 -6.34
N ALA A 124 19.41 -8.30 -5.05
CA ALA A 124 20.69 -8.03 -4.41
C ALA A 124 21.70 -9.05 -4.93
N ILE A 125 22.88 -8.60 -5.36
CA ILE A 125 23.96 -9.50 -5.73
C ILE A 125 24.45 -10.17 -4.43
N PRO A 126 24.36 -11.51 -4.30
CA PRO A 126 24.81 -12.21 -3.11
C PRO A 126 26.30 -11.97 -2.85
N GLY A 127 26.67 -11.71 -1.60
CA GLY A 127 28.07 -11.47 -1.21
C GLY A 127 28.63 -10.10 -1.58
N ALA A 128 27.88 -9.22 -2.25
CA ALA A 128 28.33 -7.87 -2.52
C ALA A 128 28.45 -7.06 -1.21
N PRO A 129 29.59 -6.40 -0.95
CA PRO A 129 29.79 -5.64 0.28
C PRO A 129 28.88 -4.41 0.32
N LYS A 130 28.48 -3.97 1.52
CA LYS A 130 27.58 -2.82 1.64
C LYS A 130 28.33 -1.55 1.24
N LEU A 131 27.63 -0.67 0.51
CA LEU A 131 28.19 0.59 0.01
C LEU A 131 28.84 1.44 1.12
N LEU A 132 28.23 1.49 2.31
CA LEU A 132 28.73 2.27 3.44
C LEU A 132 29.99 1.68 4.09
N GLU A 133 30.25 0.37 3.90
CA GLU A 133 31.42 -0.32 4.46
C GLU A 133 32.65 -0.15 3.55
N VAL A 134 32.44 -0.02 2.24
CA VAL A 134 33.52 0.04 1.23
C VAL A 134 34.02 1.47 0.96
N ARG A 135 33.18 2.48 1.22
CA ARG A 135 33.48 3.88 0.88
C ARG A 135 34.13 4.61 2.07
N PRO A 136 35.05 5.56 1.85
CA PRO A 136 35.47 6.12 0.55
C PRO A 136 36.41 5.19 -0.24
N LEU A 137 36.28 5.19 -1.57
CA LEU A 137 37.18 4.40 -2.43
C LEU A 137 38.56 5.09 -2.55
N PRO A 138 39.66 4.33 -2.65
CA PRO A 138 40.97 4.89 -3.01
C PRO A 138 40.97 5.38 -4.46
N PHE A 139 41.85 6.34 -4.78
CA PHE A 139 41.89 7.00 -6.09
C PHE A 139 42.10 6.01 -7.25
N GLU A 140 42.95 4.99 -7.06
CA GLU A 140 43.24 3.94 -8.05
C GLU A 140 42.00 3.14 -8.48
N LYS A 141 41.00 3.02 -7.60
CA LYS A 141 39.76 2.27 -7.89
C LYS A 141 38.68 3.16 -8.51
N LEU A 142 38.97 4.44 -8.78
CA LEU A 142 38.05 5.36 -9.42
C LEU A 142 38.27 5.36 -10.94
N SER A 143 37.18 5.30 -11.70
CA SER A 143 37.22 5.40 -13.18
C SER A 143 37.58 6.80 -13.69
N GLY A 144 37.86 7.77 -12.81
CA GLY A 144 38.09 9.17 -13.15
C GLY A 144 38.11 10.08 -11.92
N PRO A 145 37.90 11.40 -12.08
CA PRO A 145 37.86 12.31 -10.96
C PRO A 145 36.83 11.89 -9.92
N ARG A 146 37.21 11.90 -8.64
CA ARG A 146 36.27 11.65 -7.54
C ARG A 146 35.07 12.58 -7.64
N HIS A 147 33.88 12.01 -7.44
CA HIS A 147 32.65 12.76 -7.31
C HIS A 147 32.05 12.49 -5.93
N VAL A 148 31.77 13.57 -5.19
CA VAL A 148 31.19 13.49 -3.84
C VAL A 148 29.74 13.01 -3.94
N PRO A 149 29.36 11.91 -3.25
CA PRO A 149 27.97 11.46 -3.21
C PRO A 149 27.04 12.54 -2.67
N LYS A 150 25.82 12.64 -3.21
CA LYS A 150 24.82 13.59 -2.72
C LYS A 150 23.92 12.89 -1.70
N PHE A 151 23.91 13.40 -0.47
CA PHE A 151 22.94 13.00 0.54
C PHE A 151 21.53 13.47 0.12
N ALA A 152 20.60 12.53 -0.04
CA ALA A 152 19.24 12.80 -0.46
C ALA A 152 18.24 12.23 0.55
N LYS A 153 17.24 13.05 0.89
CA LYS A 153 16.11 12.65 1.73
C LYS A 153 14.98 12.13 0.86
N ALA A 154 14.51 10.90 1.13
CA ALA A 154 13.22 10.42 0.64
C ALA A 154 12.17 10.51 1.75
N MET A 155 10.94 10.07 1.46
CA MET A 155 9.81 10.14 2.40
C MET A 155 10.08 9.36 3.71
N VAL A 156 10.57 8.12 3.59
CA VAL A 156 10.72 7.19 4.74
C VAL A 156 12.19 6.91 5.10
N SER A 157 13.14 7.19 4.19
CA SER A 157 14.55 6.90 4.40
C SER A 157 15.47 7.90 3.72
N ASN A 158 16.67 8.07 4.25
CA ASN A 158 17.73 8.84 3.62
C ASN A 158 18.71 7.91 2.90
N PHE A 159 19.31 8.39 1.81
CA PHE A 159 20.26 7.62 1.03
C PHE A 159 21.32 8.49 0.37
N LEU A 160 22.47 7.88 0.06
CA LEU A 160 23.51 8.49 -0.75
C LEU A 160 23.27 8.21 -2.22
N ARG A 161 23.18 9.27 -3.03
CA ARG A 161 23.12 9.17 -4.49
C ARG A 161 24.52 9.31 -5.07
N ILE A 162 25.07 8.19 -5.57
CA ILE A 162 26.39 8.14 -6.22
C ILE A 162 26.30 8.64 -7.67
N GLN A 163 25.36 8.10 -8.45
CA GLN A 163 25.24 8.37 -9.89
C GLN A 163 23.83 8.85 -10.29
N LYS A 164 23.74 9.40 -11.50
CA LYS A 164 22.49 9.72 -12.19
C LYS A 164 22.47 8.98 -13.54
N PRO A 165 21.39 8.26 -13.90
CA PRO A 165 20.20 7.96 -13.09
C PRO A 165 20.50 7.07 -11.87
N GLN A 166 19.59 7.03 -10.88
CA GLN A 166 19.75 6.19 -9.69
C GLN A 166 19.74 4.70 -10.08
N SER A 167 20.44 3.84 -9.32
CA SER A 167 20.41 2.41 -9.58
C SER A 167 18.99 1.84 -9.41
N PRO A 168 18.51 1.00 -10.35
CA PRO A 168 17.17 0.41 -10.27
C PRO A 168 16.93 -0.41 -8.99
N TYR A 169 17.99 -1.04 -8.45
CA TYR A 169 17.96 -1.75 -7.18
C TYR A 169 17.62 -0.83 -6.01
N LEU A 170 18.31 0.32 -5.91
CA LEU A 170 18.05 1.28 -4.83
C LEU A 170 16.65 1.88 -4.95
N SER A 171 16.20 2.20 -6.16
CA SER A 171 14.83 2.69 -6.40
C SER A 171 13.76 1.67 -5.99
N ARG A 172 14.00 0.36 -6.18
CA ARG A 172 13.13 -0.69 -5.64
C ARG A 172 13.12 -0.70 -4.11
N VAL A 173 14.28 -0.77 -3.47
CA VAL A 173 14.37 -0.81 -2.00
C VAL A 173 13.68 0.41 -1.36
N LEU A 174 13.82 1.59 -1.97
CA LEU A 174 13.13 2.79 -1.51
C LEU A 174 11.60 2.67 -1.64
N ARG A 175 11.09 2.12 -2.75
CA ARG A 175 9.65 1.84 -2.92
C ARG A 175 9.15 0.82 -1.90
N ASP A 176 9.87 -0.29 -1.72
CA ASP A 176 9.50 -1.33 -0.75
C ASP A 176 9.38 -0.72 0.67
N LYS A 177 10.31 0.15 1.06
CA LYS A 177 10.24 0.87 2.35
C LYS A 177 9.05 1.84 2.44
N ILE A 178 8.73 2.55 1.36
CA ILE A 178 7.57 3.44 1.29
C ILE A 178 6.28 2.62 1.45
N ASP A 179 6.17 1.51 0.73
CA ASP A 179 5.00 0.62 0.76
C ASP A 179 4.83 -0.02 2.14
N THR A 180 5.92 -0.47 2.78
CA THR A 180 5.86 -0.99 4.16
C THR A 180 5.40 0.10 5.12
N ARG A 181 5.87 1.35 4.98
CA ARG A 181 5.42 2.46 5.83
C ARG A 181 3.94 2.75 5.62
N GLN A 182 3.49 2.79 4.37
CA GLN A 182 2.08 3.00 4.04
C GLN A 182 1.20 1.90 4.64
N LYS A 183 1.57 0.63 4.49
CA LYS A 183 0.83 -0.49 5.11
C LYS A 183 0.69 -0.34 6.62
N ARG A 184 1.74 0.13 7.31
CA ARG A 184 1.67 0.37 8.75
C ARG A 184 0.75 1.53 9.11
N THR A 185 0.80 2.62 8.35
CA THR A 185 -0.16 3.72 8.49
C THR A 185 -1.59 3.22 8.30
N ASP A 186 -1.85 2.47 7.23
CA ASP A 186 -3.18 1.88 6.94
C ASP A 186 -3.62 0.92 8.06
N SER A 187 -2.70 0.13 8.61
CA SER A 187 -2.98 -0.74 9.76
C SER A 187 -3.41 0.05 10.99
N ARG A 188 -2.76 1.19 11.26
CA ARG A 188 -3.12 2.04 12.39
C ARG A 188 -4.48 2.71 12.21
N GLU A 189 -4.75 3.25 11.01
CA GLU A 189 -6.08 3.79 10.67
C GLU A 189 -7.17 2.71 10.84
N ARG A 190 -6.85 1.45 10.52
CA ARG A 190 -7.77 0.34 10.75
C ARG A 190 -7.94 0.02 12.23
N ILE A 191 -6.87 0.05 13.03
CA ILE A 191 -6.94 -0.21 14.47
C ILE A 191 -7.77 0.89 15.15
N GLU A 192 -7.52 2.16 14.85
CA GLU A 192 -8.31 3.30 15.35
C GLU A 192 -9.80 3.11 15.06
N TYR A 193 -10.14 2.70 13.84
CA TYR A 193 -11.52 2.38 13.47
C TYR A 193 -12.12 1.20 14.26
N LEU A 194 -11.31 0.17 14.54
CA LEU A 194 -11.75 -0.99 15.31
C LEU A 194 -11.86 -0.66 16.80
N GLU A 195 -11.09 0.29 17.31
CA GLU A 195 -11.10 0.71 18.71
C GLU A 195 -12.46 1.32 19.06
N GLU A 196 -13.02 2.18 18.20
CA GLU A 196 -14.38 2.70 18.36
C GLU A 196 -15.44 1.57 18.47
N ILE A 197 -15.27 0.50 17.69
CA ILE A 197 -16.16 -0.65 17.72
C ILE A 197 -15.94 -1.45 19.00
N ALA A 198 -14.68 -1.70 19.35
CA ALA A 198 -14.32 -2.46 20.53
C ALA A 198 -14.81 -1.83 21.83
N ILE A 199 -14.80 -0.49 21.93
CA ILE A 199 -15.41 0.22 23.05
C ILE A 199 -16.92 -0.06 23.10
N ALA A 200 -17.60 -0.02 21.96
CA ALA A 200 -19.03 -0.33 21.89
C ALA A 200 -19.33 -1.80 22.24
N GLU A 201 -18.48 -2.74 21.80
CA GLU A 201 -18.61 -4.16 22.14
C GLU A 201 -18.38 -4.38 23.65
N ASN A 202 -17.36 -3.76 24.25
CA ASN A 202 -17.15 -3.80 25.70
C ASN A 202 -18.40 -3.31 26.45
N THR A 203 -18.97 -2.15 26.06
CA THR A 203 -20.20 -1.65 26.70
C THR A 203 -21.40 -2.57 26.51
N TRP A 204 -21.42 -3.34 25.42
CA TRP A 204 -22.49 -4.31 25.18
C TRP A 204 -22.28 -5.57 26.01
N GLU A 205 -21.04 -6.04 26.18
CA GLU A 205 -20.71 -7.12 27.11
C GLU A 205 -21.11 -6.75 28.54
N ASP A 206 -20.84 -5.52 28.99
CA ASP A 206 -21.27 -5.03 30.31
C ASP A 206 -22.80 -5.10 30.47
N ILE A 207 -23.58 -4.61 29.49
CA ILE A 207 -25.05 -4.65 29.52
C ILE A 207 -25.58 -6.09 29.55
N VAL A 208 -24.96 -6.99 28.78
CA VAL A 208 -25.37 -8.40 28.74
C VAL A 208 -25.02 -9.10 30.06
N GLU A 209 -23.86 -8.78 30.65
CA GLU A 209 -23.46 -9.28 31.96
C GLU A 209 -24.44 -8.83 33.05
N ASP A 210 -24.78 -7.54 33.11
CA ASP A 210 -25.79 -7.00 34.03
C ASP A 210 -27.13 -7.77 33.93
N HIS A 211 -27.60 -8.02 32.70
CA HIS A 211 -28.84 -8.78 32.48
C HIS A 211 -28.74 -10.25 32.89
N LEU A 212 -27.58 -10.89 32.69
CA LEU A 212 -27.36 -12.27 33.13
C LEU A 212 -27.36 -12.36 34.66
N GLU A 213 -26.76 -11.38 35.34
CA GLU A 213 -26.76 -11.28 36.80
C GLU A 213 -28.18 -11.13 37.35
N ASP A 214 -29.01 -10.27 36.74
CA ASP A 214 -30.42 -10.09 37.08
C ASP A 214 -31.24 -11.40 36.95
N GLU A 215 -30.93 -12.23 35.96
CA GLU A 215 -31.55 -13.55 35.76
C GLU A 215 -30.95 -14.65 36.66
N GLY A 216 -29.96 -14.31 37.51
CA GLY A 216 -29.27 -15.25 38.39
C GLY A 216 -28.33 -16.22 37.66
N LEU A 217 -27.96 -15.89 36.41
CA LEU A 217 -27.03 -16.63 35.59
C LEU A 217 -25.63 -16.03 35.72
N SER A 218 -24.64 -16.86 36.05
CA SER A 218 -23.24 -16.41 36.15
C SER A 218 -22.52 -16.60 34.81
N VAL A 219 -21.77 -15.58 34.38
CA VAL A 219 -20.90 -15.60 33.19
C VAL A 219 -19.89 -16.75 33.26
N ASP A 220 -19.35 -17.06 34.43
CA ASP A 220 -18.44 -18.20 34.64
C ASP A 220 -19.10 -19.54 34.31
N LYS A 221 -20.35 -19.73 34.75
CA LYS A 221 -21.14 -20.93 34.40
C LYS A 221 -21.44 -21.01 32.92
N TRP A 222 -21.62 -19.87 32.25
CA TRP A 222 -21.84 -19.80 30.81
C TRP A 222 -20.57 -20.16 30.02
N ASN A 223 -19.42 -19.60 30.42
CA ASN A 223 -18.10 -19.90 29.86
C ASN A 223 -17.68 -21.37 30.04
N LEU A 224 -18.02 -21.98 31.18
CA LEU A 224 -17.79 -23.42 31.42
C LEU A 224 -18.56 -24.33 30.45
N LYS A 225 -19.72 -23.90 29.95
CA LYS A 225 -20.53 -24.66 28.97
C LYS A 225 -20.02 -24.51 27.53
N GLN A 226 -19.22 -23.48 27.24
CA GLN A 226 -18.71 -23.15 25.91
C GLN A 226 -17.18 -22.87 25.98
N PRO A 227 -16.35 -23.88 26.30
CA PRO A 227 -14.92 -23.69 26.41
C PRO A 227 -14.33 -23.24 25.06
N GLY A 228 -13.64 -22.10 25.09
CA GLY A 228 -12.96 -21.52 23.92
C GLY A 228 -13.63 -20.31 23.28
N LEU A 229 -14.86 -19.95 23.68
CA LEU A 229 -15.53 -18.73 23.20
C LEU A 229 -15.25 -17.47 24.04
N GLY A 230 -14.64 -17.65 25.22
CA GLY A 230 -13.94 -16.60 25.95
C GLY A 230 -14.70 -15.28 26.15
N TRP A 231 -16.00 -15.34 26.42
CA TRP A 231 -16.78 -14.15 26.74
C TRP A 231 -16.27 -13.52 28.04
N GLY A 232 -16.00 -12.21 28.03
CA GLY A 232 -15.44 -11.49 29.19
C GLY A 232 -13.97 -11.82 29.54
N VAL A 233 -13.24 -12.59 28.71
CA VAL A 233 -11.84 -12.97 28.99
C VAL A 233 -10.82 -11.90 28.59
N GLY A 234 -11.25 -10.82 27.93
CA GLY A 234 -10.40 -9.68 27.62
C GLY A 234 -11.21 -8.47 27.12
N LEU A 235 -10.72 -7.27 27.41
CA LEU A 235 -11.31 -6.05 26.86
C LEU A 235 -10.85 -5.91 25.41
N TRP A 236 -11.80 -5.94 24.48
CA TRP A 236 -11.57 -5.76 23.04
C TRP A 236 -10.71 -4.51 22.75
N GLU A 237 -10.96 -3.44 23.50
CA GLU A 237 -10.22 -2.18 23.44
C GLU A 237 -8.74 -2.35 23.79
N LYS A 238 -8.41 -3.10 24.87
CA LYS A 238 -7.03 -3.26 25.33
C LYS A 238 -6.17 -3.97 24.29
N ASP A 239 -6.71 -5.01 23.65
CA ASP A 239 -5.99 -5.75 22.59
C ASP A 239 -5.63 -4.84 21.42
N LEU A 240 -6.55 -3.96 21.03
CA LEU A 240 -6.33 -2.99 19.97
C LEU A 240 -5.35 -1.89 20.39
N GLN A 241 -5.40 -1.42 21.64
CA GLN A 241 -4.42 -0.48 22.20
C GLN A 241 -3.01 -1.08 22.20
N PHE A 242 -2.86 -2.35 22.60
CA PHE A 242 -1.58 -3.05 22.51
C PHE A 242 -1.09 -3.18 21.06
N ALA A 243 -1.99 -3.48 20.12
CA ALA A 243 -1.65 -3.54 18.70
C ALA A 243 -1.18 -2.18 18.16
N ASP A 244 -1.88 -1.08 18.49
CA ASP A 244 -1.49 0.27 18.05
C ASP A 244 -0.15 0.68 18.69
N ALA A 245 0.03 0.43 19.99
CA ALA A 245 1.29 0.68 20.68
C ALA A 245 2.47 -0.09 20.05
N PHE A 246 2.25 -1.36 19.69
CA PHE A 246 3.24 -2.17 19.00
C PHE A 246 3.64 -1.57 17.64
N VAL A 247 2.67 -1.17 16.82
CA VAL A 247 2.95 -0.55 15.50
C VAL A 247 3.65 0.81 15.67
N ARG A 248 3.24 1.63 16.65
CA ARG A 248 3.94 2.88 17.02
C ARG A 248 5.40 2.62 17.37
N ASN A 249 5.66 1.64 18.23
CA ASN A 249 7.01 1.30 18.66
C ASN A 249 7.88 0.83 17.48
N LEU A 250 7.34 -0.01 16.58
CA LEU A 250 8.02 -0.37 15.34
C LEU A 250 8.39 0.86 14.49
N MET A 251 7.44 1.76 14.28
CA MET A 251 7.65 2.98 13.50
C MET A 251 8.70 3.91 14.13
N THR A 252 8.73 4.02 15.46
CA THR A 252 9.72 4.80 16.21
C THR A 252 11.11 4.19 16.10
N ASN A 253 11.22 2.86 16.25
CA ASN A 253 12.49 2.15 16.12
C ASN A 253 13.08 2.28 14.71
N GLU A 254 12.24 2.24 13.67
CA GLU A 254 12.69 2.49 12.31
C GLU A 254 13.20 3.91 12.11
N SER A 255 12.49 4.92 12.63
CA SER A 255 12.94 6.31 12.56
C SER A 255 14.30 6.50 13.23
N ARG A 256 14.55 5.85 14.37
CA ARG A 256 15.85 5.86 15.06
C ARG A 256 16.96 5.29 14.18
N LYS A 257 16.74 4.10 13.58
CA LYS A 257 17.69 3.47 12.64
C LYS A 257 17.99 4.35 11.43
N VAL A 258 16.99 5.07 10.91
CA VAL A 258 17.19 6.01 9.80
C VAL A 258 18.08 7.16 10.22
N VAL A 259 17.91 7.71 11.43
CA VAL A 259 18.75 8.79 11.96
C VAL A 259 20.20 8.31 12.13
N GLU A 260 20.41 7.15 12.72
CA GLU A 260 21.75 6.54 12.90
C GLU A 260 22.46 6.34 11.55
N LEU A 261 21.77 5.72 10.58
CA LEU A 261 22.32 5.55 9.23
C LEU A 261 22.61 6.90 8.54
N SER A 262 21.82 7.93 8.82
CA SER A 262 22.01 9.26 8.23
C SER A 262 23.29 9.93 8.75
N LYS A 263 23.62 9.75 10.04
CA LYS A 263 24.88 10.26 10.61
C LYS A 263 26.09 9.66 9.89
N ILE A 264 26.10 8.33 9.77
CA ILE A 264 27.15 7.59 9.05
C ILE A 264 27.27 8.07 7.59
N GLN A 265 26.13 8.27 6.92
CA GLN A 265 26.13 8.76 5.54
C GLN A 265 26.70 10.16 5.39
N LEU A 266 26.42 11.06 6.34
CA LEU A 266 26.94 12.43 6.32
C LEU A 266 28.45 12.45 6.60
N GLU A 267 28.92 11.70 7.59
CA GLU A 267 30.35 11.54 7.88
C GLU A 267 31.13 11.03 6.66
N LEU A 268 30.56 10.06 5.95
CA LEU A 268 31.14 9.54 4.71
C LEU A 268 31.21 10.63 3.63
N VAL A 269 30.14 11.42 3.46
CA VAL A 269 30.13 12.53 2.50
C VAL A 269 31.21 13.57 2.84
N ASP A 270 31.44 13.86 4.11
CA ASP A 270 32.47 14.81 4.52
C ASP A 270 33.88 14.27 4.29
N LYS A 271 34.12 12.98 4.56
CA LYS A 271 35.37 12.29 4.19
C LYS A 271 35.63 12.33 2.68
N GLU A 272 34.60 12.08 1.87
CA GLU A 272 34.68 12.16 0.40
C GLU A 272 34.95 13.58 -0.09
N LYS A 273 34.37 14.61 0.54
CA LYS A 273 34.67 16.02 0.23
C LYS A 273 36.12 16.37 0.53
N GLU A 274 36.66 15.87 1.64
CA GLU A 274 38.04 16.14 2.03
C GLU A 274 39.02 15.56 1.01
N LEU A 275 38.88 14.27 0.69
CA LEU A 275 39.69 13.61 -0.34
C LEU A 275 39.55 14.31 -1.70
N TRP A 276 38.33 14.70 -2.07
CA TRP A 276 38.11 15.45 -3.31
C TRP A 276 38.84 16.80 -3.34
N ARG A 277 38.91 17.51 -2.21
CA ARG A 277 39.66 18.78 -2.11
C ARG A 277 41.16 18.55 -2.30
N GLN A 278 41.71 17.52 -1.66
CA GLN A 278 43.13 17.15 -1.77
C GLN A 278 43.49 16.77 -3.22
N GLU A 279 42.75 15.83 -3.81
CA GLU A 279 42.95 15.36 -5.19
C GLU A 279 42.72 16.47 -6.22
N ARG A 280 41.79 17.41 -5.98
CA ARG A 280 41.61 18.58 -6.84
C ARG A 280 42.78 19.55 -6.74
N GLY A 281 43.36 19.70 -5.55
CA GLY A 281 44.57 20.50 -5.33
C GLY A 281 45.78 19.94 -6.08
N GLN A 282 46.04 18.63 -5.92
CA GLN A 282 47.11 17.90 -6.61
C GLN A 282 46.99 18.03 -8.12
N ARG A 283 45.81 17.72 -8.69
CA ARG A 283 45.57 17.87 -10.14
C ARG A 283 45.80 19.29 -10.67
N ARG A 284 45.48 20.32 -9.86
CA ARG A 284 45.76 21.72 -10.22
C ARG A 284 47.25 22.02 -10.18
N HIS A 285 47.98 21.43 -9.24
CA HIS A 285 49.43 21.58 -9.11
C HIS A 285 50.15 20.88 -10.27
N GLU A 286 49.84 19.61 -10.54
CA GLU A 286 50.36 18.84 -11.68
C GLU A 286 50.10 19.56 -13.01
N LYS A 287 48.88 20.08 -13.21
CA LYS A 287 48.56 20.86 -14.42
C LYS A 287 49.36 22.15 -14.53
N LYS A 288 49.75 22.77 -13.41
CA LYS A 288 50.63 23.95 -13.42
C LYS A 288 52.07 23.57 -13.74
N GLN A 289 52.58 22.49 -13.17
CA GLN A 289 53.92 21.98 -13.45
C GLN A 289 54.07 21.55 -14.91
N ALA A 290 53.13 20.76 -15.44
CA ALA A 290 53.13 20.36 -16.85
C ALA A 290 53.13 21.56 -17.81
N LYS A 291 52.36 22.62 -17.48
CA LYS A 291 52.38 23.88 -18.26
C LYS A 291 53.70 24.63 -18.17
N LEU A 292 54.39 24.57 -17.04
CA LEU A 292 55.70 25.19 -16.87
C LEU A 292 56.75 24.42 -17.66
N GLU A 293 56.74 23.09 -17.59
CA GLU A 293 57.60 22.20 -18.36
C GLU A 293 57.38 22.39 -19.87
N GLU A 294 56.12 22.47 -20.32
CA GLU A 294 55.77 22.75 -21.72
C GLU A 294 56.33 24.10 -22.18
N LYS A 295 56.26 25.14 -21.33
CA LYS A 295 56.87 26.45 -21.63
C LYS A 295 58.39 26.39 -21.71
N LEU A 296 59.05 25.71 -20.76
CA LEU A 296 60.50 25.55 -20.76
C LEU A 296 60.97 24.79 -22.00
N LEU A 297 60.27 23.74 -22.41
CA LEU A 297 60.53 23.00 -23.63
C LEU A 297 60.30 23.85 -24.90
N ALA A 298 59.27 24.70 -24.90
CA ALA A 298 59.03 25.64 -26.00
C ALA A 298 60.11 26.71 -26.11
N GLU A 299 60.59 27.26 -24.99
CA GLU A 299 61.69 28.23 -24.96
C GLU A 299 63.01 27.62 -25.44
N HIS A 300 63.30 26.36 -25.10
CA HIS A 300 64.49 25.64 -25.57
C HIS A 300 64.47 25.35 -27.08
N ASN A 301 63.28 25.23 -27.68
CA ASN A 301 63.13 24.98 -29.12
C ASN A 301 63.10 26.25 -29.99
N ILE A 302 63.10 27.46 -29.39
CA ILE A 302 63.12 28.74 -30.12
C ILE A 302 64.56 29.24 -30.36
N THR A 303 65.57 28.63 -29.75
CA THR A 303 66.98 28.90 -30.07
C THR A 303 67.57 27.80 -30.97
N PRO A 304 67.32 27.87 -32.28
CA PRO A 304 68.41 27.64 -33.21
C PRO A 304 68.56 28.84 -34.16
N ASP A 305 69.82 29.15 -34.46
CA ASP A 305 70.30 30.04 -35.53
C ASP A 305 70.59 31.52 -35.15
N LEU A 306 71.57 31.69 -34.27
CA LEU A 306 72.54 32.79 -34.37
C LEU A 306 73.92 32.15 -34.48
N GLY A 307 74.31 31.76 -35.69
CA GLY A 307 75.57 31.06 -35.93
C GLY A 307 76.07 31.14 -37.36
N VAL A 308 76.76 32.27 -37.65
CA VAL A 308 77.81 32.49 -38.67
C VAL A 308 77.37 32.77 -40.11
#